data_AF-A0A1B1AJ76-F1
#
_entry.id   AF-A0A1B1AJ76-F1
#
_cell.length_a   1.000
_cell.length_b   1.000
_cell.length_c   1.000
_cell.angle_alpha   90.00
_cell.angle_beta   90.00
_cell.angle_gamma   90.00
#
_symmetry.space_group_name_H-M   'P 1'
#
loop_
_entity.id
_entity.type
_entity.pdbx_description
1 polymer ?
#
loop_
_entity_poly.entity_id
_entity_poly.type
_entity_poly.pdbx_seq_one_letter_code
_entity_poly.pdbx_strand_id
1 'polypeptide(L)'
;MKKLALVALALALTACGQTATPPAPEAPTAAIPTGSFDVFGTSPEFAFIADTSANAMELRMNYETIASATYAPPQTTPSGAQIVSGDLTVDFVTQDCDINGASYPLRVTIQARGQEPVTGCGIERWDTHLLELMPYIDACIAKSPETRWVTYARHSGSNVNVRMRGDGGEQDCVASFANPQSAVSQQRNEDSRVPGEGVAIFVRAPGAQPGGECYDAPEVRSASGELIGWKADPMGC
;
A
#
# COMPACT_ATOMS: atom_id res chain seq x y z
N MET A 1 -41.56 -26.32 80.90
CA MET A 1 -42.29 -25.93 79.67
C MET A 1 -42.07 -24.45 79.41
N LYS A 2 -41.85 -24.07 78.14
CA LYS A 2 -41.63 -22.71 77.59
C LYS A 2 -40.20 -22.16 77.74
N LYS A 3 -39.57 -21.53 76.74
CA LYS A 3 -39.75 -21.43 75.28
C LYS A 3 -38.45 -20.75 74.77
N LEU A 4 -37.98 -21.16 73.58
CA LEU A 4 -36.90 -20.55 72.80
C LEU A 4 -37.01 -19.02 72.71
N ALA A 5 -35.86 -18.33 72.70
CA ALA A 5 -35.71 -17.02 72.09
C ALA A 5 -34.44 -17.01 71.21
N LEU A 6 -34.69 -16.75 69.92
CA LEU A 6 -33.78 -16.72 68.78
C LEU A 6 -32.52 -15.85 68.98
N VAL A 7 -31.39 -16.38 68.52
CA VAL A 7 -30.22 -15.60 68.12
C VAL A 7 -30.44 -15.16 66.67
N ALA A 8 -30.55 -13.85 66.42
CA ALA A 8 -30.56 -13.29 65.08
C ALA A 8 -29.12 -12.87 64.72
N LEU A 9 -28.48 -13.67 63.87
CA LEU A 9 -27.17 -13.39 63.29
C LEU A 9 -27.41 -12.63 61.97
N ALA A 10 -27.12 -11.33 61.95
CA ALA A 10 -27.15 -10.55 60.72
C ALA A 10 -25.90 -10.85 59.88
N LEU A 11 -26.04 -11.73 58.87
CA LEU A 11 -25.05 -11.87 57.81
C LEU A 11 -25.18 -10.69 56.85
N ALA A 12 -24.22 -9.76 56.94
CA ALA A 12 -23.84 -8.92 55.82
C ALA A 12 -22.85 -9.69 54.93
N LEU A 13 -22.91 -9.42 53.62
CA LEU A 13 -21.92 -9.62 52.55
C LEU A 13 -22.47 -10.41 51.35
N THR A 14 -22.80 -9.67 50.30
CA THR A 14 -22.45 -10.01 48.91
C THR A 14 -22.43 -8.71 48.10
N ALA A 15 -21.33 -7.96 48.20
CA ALA A 15 -21.00 -6.96 47.19
C ALA A 15 -20.46 -7.72 45.97
N CYS A 16 -21.28 -7.85 44.94
CA CYS A 16 -20.84 -8.35 43.63
C CYS A 16 -19.84 -7.35 43.04
N GLY A 17 -18.55 -7.66 43.15
CA GLY A 17 -17.52 -7.00 42.35
C GLY A 17 -17.70 -7.39 40.90
N GLN A 18 -18.38 -6.56 40.12
CA GLN A 18 -18.29 -6.59 38.67
C GLN A 18 -16.89 -6.08 38.31
N THR A 19 -15.97 -7.02 38.10
CA THR A 19 -14.70 -6.73 37.45
C THR A 19 -15.04 -6.22 36.06
N ALA A 20 -14.91 -4.91 35.85
CA ALA A 20 -15.07 -4.33 34.52
C ALA A 20 -14.09 -5.04 33.58
N THR A 21 -14.62 -5.69 32.55
CA THR A 21 -13.82 -6.27 31.48
C THR A 21 -12.91 -5.15 30.96
N PRO A 22 -11.58 -5.34 30.96
CA PRO A 22 -10.67 -4.37 30.35
C PRO A 22 -11.17 -4.09 28.93
N PRO A 23 -11.23 -2.82 28.50
CA PRO A 23 -11.60 -2.50 27.13
C PRO A 23 -10.72 -3.35 26.21
N ALA A 24 -11.36 -3.99 25.22
CA ALA A 24 -10.65 -4.74 24.21
C ALA A 24 -9.53 -3.84 23.65
N PRO A 25 -8.30 -4.36 23.46
CA PRO A 25 -7.23 -3.57 22.87
C PRO A 25 -7.77 -2.95 21.59
N GLU A 26 -7.65 -1.61 21.49
CA GLU A 26 -8.04 -0.88 20.28
C GLU A 26 -7.42 -1.62 19.09
N ALA A 27 -8.26 -1.98 18.12
CA ALA A 27 -7.77 -2.56 16.88
C ALA A 27 -6.68 -1.63 16.35
N PRO A 28 -5.53 -2.17 15.91
CA PRO A 28 -4.44 -1.33 15.41
C PRO A 28 -5.03 -0.37 14.39
N THR A 29 -4.92 0.93 14.68
CA THR A 29 -5.34 1.97 13.74
C THR A 29 -4.58 1.68 12.46
N ALA A 30 -5.31 1.35 11.39
CA ALA A 30 -4.69 1.05 10.11
C ALA A 30 -3.76 2.22 9.76
N ALA A 31 -2.48 1.92 9.52
CA ALA A 31 -1.51 2.96 9.18
C ALA A 31 -2.04 3.72 7.96
N ILE A 32 -2.05 5.06 8.05
CA ILE A 32 -2.53 5.90 6.96
C ILE A 32 -1.54 5.73 5.80
N PRO A 33 -1.99 5.28 4.62
CA PRO A 33 -1.13 5.33 3.46
C PRO A 33 -0.88 6.81 3.14
N THR A 34 0.38 7.24 3.06
CA THR A 34 0.76 8.66 2.86
C THR A 34 1.27 8.93 1.45
N GLY A 35 1.24 7.91 0.61
CA GLY A 35 1.89 7.92 -0.69
C GLY A 35 1.04 8.30 -1.87
N SER A 36 1.55 7.86 -3.02
CA SER A 36 0.83 7.86 -4.28
C SER A 36 -0.08 6.63 -4.37
N PHE A 37 -1.20 6.71 -5.08
CA PHE A 37 -2.20 5.66 -5.18
C PHE A 37 -2.64 5.43 -6.62
N ASP A 38 -2.84 4.16 -6.96
CA ASP A 38 -3.51 3.76 -8.19
C ASP A 38 -4.81 3.01 -7.84
N VAL A 39 -5.90 3.39 -8.51
CA VAL A 39 -7.24 2.86 -8.29
C VAL A 39 -7.87 2.53 -9.63
N PHE A 40 -8.53 1.38 -9.71
CA PHE A 40 -9.09 0.84 -10.95
C PHE A 40 -10.52 0.35 -10.74
N GLY A 41 -11.37 0.56 -11.74
CA GLY A 41 -12.73 0.00 -11.82
C GLY A 41 -13.08 -0.45 -13.23
N THR A 42 -14.04 -1.36 -13.36
CA THR A 42 -14.45 -1.97 -14.65
C THR A 42 -15.93 -1.78 -14.99
N SER A 43 -16.74 -1.26 -14.07
CA SER A 43 -18.16 -0.96 -14.33
C SER A 43 -18.60 0.26 -13.52
N PRO A 44 -18.41 1.49 -14.05
CA PRO A 44 -17.76 1.81 -15.33
C PRO A 44 -16.24 1.58 -15.33
N GLU A 45 -15.62 1.53 -16.51
CA GLU A 45 -14.16 1.48 -16.62
C GLU A 45 -13.56 2.84 -16.25
N PHE A 46 -12.72 2.84 -15.21
CA PHE A 46 -12.05 4.06 -14.75
C PHE A 46 -10.69 3.76 -14.14
N ALA A 47 -9.84 4.78 -14.15
CA ALA A 47 -8.59 4.81 -13.42
C ALA A 47 -8.52 6.09 -12.60
N PHE A 48 -7.99 6.01 -11.40
CA PHE A 48 -7.64 7.17 -10.62
C PHE A 48 -6.20 7.06 -10.12
N ILE A 49 -5.46 8.16 -10.28
CA ILE A 49 -4.06 8.27 -9.92
C ILE A 49 -3.94 9.46 -8.98
N ALA A 50 -3.37 9.24 -7.80
CA ALA A 50 -2.88 10.30 -6.93
C ALA A 50 -1.37 10.21 -6.89
N ASP A 51 -0.67 11.19 -7.46
CA ASP A 51 0.80 11.19 -7.54
C ASP A 51 1.39 12.37 -6.75
N THR A 52 2.08 12.02 -5.66
CA THR A 52 2.81 12.96 -4.82
C THR A 52 3.95 13.68 -5.55
N SER A 53 4.57 13.03 -6.54
CA SER A 53 5.72 13.57 -7.27
C SER A 53 5.30 14.57 -8.34
N ALA A 54 4.21 14.30 -9.05
CA ALA A 54 3.56 15.26 -9.94
C ALA A 54 2.71 16.31 -9.18
N ASN A 55 2.51 16.13 -7.87
CA ASN A 55 1.61 16.93 -7.04
C ASN A 55 0.19 17.02 -7.64
N ALA A 56 -0.31 15.91 -8.17
CA ALA A 56 -1.54 15.86 -8.96
C ALA A 56 -2.42 14.66 -8.57
N MET A 57 -3.71 14.83 -8.78
CA MET A 57 -4.73 13.79 -8.73
C MET A 57 -5.54 13.83 -10.02
N GLU A 58 -5.80 12.68 -10.62
CA GLU A 58 -6.56 12.56 -11.85
C GLU A 58 -7.54 11.40 -11.77
N LEU A 59 -8.81 11.67 -12.09
CA LEU A 59 -9.82 10.66 -12.38
C LEU A 59 -10.03 10.59 -13.90
N ARG A 60 -9.81 9.41 -14.45
CA ARG A 60 -9.99 9.09 -15.87
C ARG A 60 -11.11 8.09 -16.04
N MET A 61 -12.02 8.37 -16.97
CA MET A 61 -13.12 7.47 -17.37
C MET A 61 -12.93 7.13 -18.82
N ASN A 62 -12.94 5.84 -19.18
CA ASN A 62 -12.70 5.40 -20.56
C ASN A 62 -11.47 6.08 -21.21
N TYR A 63 -10.36 6.16 -20.48
CA TYR A 63 -9.09 6.79 -20.90
C TYR A 63 -9.10 8.32 -21.05
N GLU A 64 -10.21 9.00 -20.74
CA GLU A 64 -10.30 10.47 -20.75
C GLU A 64 -10.30 11.04 -19.32
N THR A 65 -9.46 12.06 -19.07
CA THR A 65 -9.47 12.78 -17.79
C THR A 65 -10.76 13.60 -17.64
N ILE A 66 -11.59 13.23 -16.67
CA ILE A 66 -12.87 13.91 -16.39
C ILE A 66 -12.79 14.85 -15.18
N ALA A 67 -11.82 14.64 -14.29
CA ALA A 67 -11.57 15.50 -13.15
C ALA A 67 -10.10 15.43 -12.74
N SER A 68 -9.55 16.57 -12.31
CA SER A 68 -8.22 16.67 -11.76
C SER A 68 -8.16 17.66 -10.61
N ALA A 69 -7.18 17.47 -9.73
CA ALA A 69 -6.91 18.37 -8.62
C ALA A 69 -5.42 18.34 -8.27
N THR A 70 -4.96 19.31 -7.48
CA THR A 70 -3.66 19.21 -6.82
C THR A 70 -3.69 18.08 -5.80
N TYR A 71 -2.60 17.36 -5.63
CA TYR A 71 -2.51 16.34 -4.59
C TYR A 71 -2.80 16.94 -3.21
N ALA A 72 -3.63 16.25 -2.43
CA ALA A 72 -3.84 16.54 -1.01
C ALA A 72 -3.53 15.29 -0.19
N PRO A 73 -2.87 15.43 0.98
CA PRO A 73 -2.53 14.29 1.81
C PRO A 73 -3.80 13.66 2.41
N PRO A 74 -3.89 12.32 2.45
CA PRO A 74 -5.02 11.62 3.04
C PRO A 74 -5.15 11.92 4.54
N GLN A 75 -6.38 12.10 4.99
CA GLN A 75 -6.77 12.26 6.38
C GLN A 75 -7.38 10.96 6.90
N THR A 76 -7.05 10.57 8.13
CA THR A 76 -7.61 9.34 8.74
C THR A 76 -9.11 9.46 8.94
N THR A 77 -9.83 8.37 8.69
CA THR A 77 -11.21 8.19 9.09
C THR A 77 -11.34 6.92 9.94
N PRO A 78 -12.45 6.73 10.69
CA PRO A 78 -12.65 5.50 11.46
C PRO A 78 -12.59 4.20 10.63
N SER A 79 -12.84 4.29 9.31
CA SER A 79 -12.88 3.17 8.39
C SER A 79 -11.68 3.09 7.43
N GLY A 80 -10.74 4.03 7.48
CA GLY A 80 -9.60 4.10 6.58
C GLY A 80 -9.05 5.51 6.42
N ALA A 81 -9.12 6.05 5.20
CA ALA A 81 -8.60 7.37 4.89
C ALA A 81 -9.49 8.12 3.88
N GLN A 82 -9.39 9.45 3.85
CA GLN A 82 -10.10 10.29 2.89
C GLN A 82 -9.16 11.36 2.34
N ILE A 83 -9.21 11.59 1.03
CA ILE A 83 -8.60 12.76 0.39
C ILE A 83 -9.71 13.67 -0.10
N VAL A 84 -9.62 14.96 0.21
CA VAL A 84 -10.51 16.00 -0.34
C VAL A 84 -9.63 17.05 -1.00
N SER A 85 -9.78 17.24 -2.31
CA SER A 85 -9.03 18.24 -3.06
C SER A 85 -9.84 18.77 -4.24
N GLY A 86 -10.11 20.08 -4.23
CA GLY A 86 -10.90 20.73 -5.27
C GLY A 86 -12.28 20.08 -5.42
N ASP A 87 -12.51 19.48 -6.60
CA ASP A 87 -13.77 18.81 -6.94
C ASP A 87 -13.75 17.29 -6.72
N LEU A 88 -12.65 16.77 -6.16
CA LEU A 88 -12.45 15.34 -5.88
C LEU A 88 -12.55 15.06 -4.38
N THR A 89 -13.41 14.12 -4.03
CA THR A 89 -13.41 13.42 -2.74
C THR A 89 -13.11 11.94 -3.00
N VAL A 90 -12.14 11.38 -2.29
CA VAL A 90 -11.69 10.00 -2.43
C VAL A 90 -11.71 9.34 -1.07
N ASP A 91 -12.56 8.33 -0.91
CA ASP A 91 -12.70 7.54 0.31
C ASP A 91 -12.03 6.18 0.14
N PHE A 92 -11.04 5.90 0.99
CA PHE A 92 -10.34 4.62 1.06
C PHE A 92 -10.84 3.82 2.27
N VAL A 93 -11.26 2.59 2.03
CA VAL A 93 -11.60 1.63 3.06
C VAL A 93 -10.61 0.47 3.00
N THR A 94 -10.00 0.13 4.13
CA THR A 94 -9.12 -1.04 4.24
C THR A 94 -9.96 -2.32 4.22
N GLN A 95 -10.22 -2.80 3.01
CA GLN A 95 -11.05 -3.96 2.74
C GLN A 95 -10.59 -4.59 1.42
N ASP A 96 -10.46 -5.91 1.42
CA ASP A 96 -10.15 -6.68 0.21
C ASP A 96 -11.15 -6.35 -0.92
N CYS A 97 -10.59 -6.10 -2.09
CA CYS A 97 -11.32 -5.70 -3.28
C CYS A 97 -10.81 -6.47 -4.49
N ASP A 98 -11.65 -7.33 -5.06
CA ASP A 98 -11.28 -8.13 -6.22
C ASP A 98 -11.78 -7.50 -7.52
N ILE A 99 -10.88 -7.37 -8.50
CA ILE A 99 -11.20 -6.95 -9.86
C ILE A 99 -10.40 -7.78 -10.86
N ASN A 100 -11.08 -8.38 -11.84
CA ASN A 100 -10.48 -9.25 -12.87
C ASN A 100 -9.55 -10.35 -12.32
N GLY A 101 -9.88 -10.91 -11.14
CA GLY A 101 -9.10 -11.96 -10.48
C GLY A 101 -7.84 -11.48 -9.76
N ALA A 102 -7.62 -10.17 -9.65
CA ALA A 102 -6.59 -9.57 -8.79
C ALA A 102 -7.23 -8.98 -7.54
N SER A 103 -6.63 -9.25 -6.37
CA SER A 103 -7.14 -8.83 -5.06
C SER A 103 -6.36 -7.63 -4.53
N TYR A 104 -7.01 -6.51 -4.30
CA TYR A 104 -6.38 -5.28 -3.84
C TYR A 104 -6.75 -5.00 -2.38
N PRO A 105 -5.87 -4.36 -1.59
CA PRO A 105 -6.09 -4.17 -0.16
C PRO A 105 -7.08 -3.03 0.17
N LEU A 106 -7.46 -2.22 -0.82
CA LEU A 106 -8.34 -1.07 -0.63
C LEU A 106 -9.56 -1.17 -1.53
N ARG A 107 -10.73 -0.93 -0.93
CA ARG A 107 -11.93 -0.51 -1.66
C ARG A 107 -11.95 1.01 -1.66
N VAL A 108 -12.14 1.61 -2.83
CA VAL A 108 -12.07 3.06 -2.99
C VAL A 108 -13.34 3.58 -3.65
N THR A 109 -13.93 4.63 -3.09
CA THR A 109 -15.04 5.37 -3.69
C THR A 109 -14.56 6.78 -4.03
N ILE A 110 -14.84 7.22 -5.26
CA ILE A 110 -14.41 8.52 -5.77
C ILE A 110 -15.65 9.29 -6.20
N GLN A 111 -15.76 10.51 -5.67
CA GLN A 111 -16.79 11.47 -6.03
C GLN A 111 -16.11 12.67 -6.71
N ALA A 112 -16.50 12.92 -7.97
CA ALA A 112 -16.16 14.15 -8.69
C ALA A 112 -17.40 15.07 -8.78
N ARG A 113 -17.23 16.39 -8.75
CA ARG A 113 -18.35 17.34 -8.84
C ARG A 113 -19.19 17.10 -10.12
N GLY A 114 -20.49 16.88 -9.94
CA GLY A 114 -21.43 16.70 -11.05
C GLY A 114 -21.36 15.34 -11.74
N GLN A 115 -20.61 14.38 -11.18
CA GLN A 115 -20.53 13.00 -11.65
C GLN A 115 -21.19 12.07 -10.63
N GLU A 116 -21.67 10.91 -11.08
CA GLU A 116 -22.03 9.83 -10.16
C GLU A 116 -20.76 9.27 -9.50
N PRO A 117 -20.79 8.94 -8.19
CA PRO A 117 -19.64 8.34 -7.54
C PRO A 117 -19.32 6.97 -8.13
N VAL A 118 -18.02 6.73 -8.35
CA VAL A 118 -17.51 5.45 -8.85
C VAL A 118 -16.80 4.70 -7.74
N THR A 119 -16.86 3.37 -7.77
CA THR A 119 -16.20 2.51 -6.76
C THR A 119 -15.32 1.48 -7.44
N GLY A 120 -14.12 1.30 -6.92
CA GLY A 120 -13.11 0.41 -7.48
C GLY A 120 -12.16 -0.13 -6.42
N CYS A 121 -11.10 -0.72 -6.90
CA CYS A 121 -10.05 -1.36 -6.11
C CYS A 121 -8.78 -0.54 -6.18
N GLY A 122 -8.12 -0.32 -5.04
CA GLY A 122 -6.97 0.57 -4.93
C GLY A 122 -5.76 -0.06 -4.26
N ILE A 123 -4.60 0.48 -4.57
CA ILE A 123 -3.34 0.12 -3.91
C ILE A 123 -2.47 1.36 -3.76
N GLU A 124 -1.84 1.50 -2.60
CA GLU A 124 -0.74 2.46 -2.43
C GLU A 124 0.45 2.00 -3.27
N ARG A 125 0.99 2.90 -4.10
CA ARG A 125 2.12 2.59 -4.95
C ARG A 125 3.38 2.38 -4.11
N TRP A 126 4.07 1.28 -4.40
CA TRP A 126 5.21 0.85 -3.61
C TRP A 126 6.42 1.77 -3.73
N ASP A 127 6.58 2.44 -4.87
CA ASP A 127 7.68 3.36 -5.16
C ASP A 127 7.62 4.67 -4.36
N THR A 128 6.49 4.94 -3.68
CA THR A 128 6.42 6.00 -2.66
C THR A 128 7.44 5.75 -1.55
N HIS A 129 7.63 4.48 -1.18
CA HIS A 129 8.52 4.05 -0.11
C HIS A 129 9.89 3.63 -0.63
N LEU A 130 10.23 3.99 -1.89
CA LEU A 130 11.41 3.48 -2.58
C LEU A 130 12.69 3.65 -1.76
N LEU A 131 12.93 4.85 -1.23
CA LEU A 131 14.14 5.15 -0.46
C LEU A 131 14.25 4.32 0.83
N GLU A 132 13.12 4.09 1.51
CA GLU A 132 13.05 3.22 2.69
C GLU A 132 13.31 1.75 2.31
N LEU A 133 12.80 1.32 1.16
CA LEU A 133 12.93 -0.06 0.67
C LEU A 133 14.32 -0.39 0.09
N MET A 134 15.15 0.62 -0.16
CA MET A 134 16.47 0.47 -0.80
C MET A 134 17.38 -0.59 -0.17
N PRO A 135 17.55 -0.67 1.17
CA PRO A 135 18.44 -1.67 1.77
C PRO A 135 18.03 -3.10 1.46
N TYR A 136 16.73 -3.35 1.29
CA TYR A 136 16.17 -4.66 0.98
C TYR A 136 16.27 -4.97 -0.51
N ILE A 137 16.00 -3.98 -1.36
CA ILE A 137 16.21 -4.07 -2.81
C ILE A 137 17.67 -4.40 -3.11
N ASP A 138 18.62 -3.67 -2.51
CA ASP A 138 20.05 -3.88 -2.74
C ASP A 138 20.50 -5.27 -2.24
N ALA A 139 19.96 -5.75 -1.12
CA ALA A 139 20.24 -7.11 -0.64
C ALA A 139 19.70 -8.19 -1.58
N CYS A 140 18.52 -7.97 -2.18
CA CYS A 140 17.94 -8.88 -3.17
C CYS A 140 18.75 -8.89 -4.49
N ILE A 141 19.12 -7.72 -5.00
CA ILE A 141 19.96 -7.62 -6.20
C ILE A 141 21.33 -8.26 -5.97
N ALA A 142 21.89 -8.20 -4.75
CA ALA A 142 23.14 -8.90 -4.44
C ALA A 142 23.03 -10.44 -4.57
N LYS A 143 21.83 -11.02 -4.50
CA LYS A 143 21.59 -12.46 -4.74
C LYS A 143 21.33 -12.78 -6.21
N SER A 144 20.84 -11.81 -6.97
CA SER A 144 20.52 -11.93 -8.40
C SER A 144 21.03 -10.69 -9.15
N PRO A 145 22.35 -10.54 -9.36
CA PRO A 145 22.96 -9.29 -9.82
C PRO A 145 22.55 -8.85 -11.24
N GLU A 146 22.07 -9.81 -12.04
CA GLU A 146 21.58 -9.60 -13.41
C GLU A 146 20.12 -9.11 -13.46
N THR A 147 19.43 -8.98 -12.32
CA THR A 147 18.01 -8.57 -12.25
C THR A 147 17.85 -7.25 -11.54
N ARG A 148 18.01 -6.14 -12.29
CA ARG A 148 18.03 -4.77 -11.74
C ARG A 148 16.73 -4.00 -11.88
N TRP A 149 15.76 -4.56 -12.60
CA TRP A 149 14.45 -3.96 -12.78
C TRP A 149 13.52 -4.45 -11.67
N VAL A 150 13.21 -3.58 -10.72
CA VAL A 150 12.28 -3.85 -9.63
C VAL A 150 10.87 -3.50 -10.09
N THR A 151 9.97 -4.48 -10.07
CA THR A 151 8.56 -4.32 -10.47
C THR A 151 7.62 -4.25 -9.26
N TYR A 152 8.11 -4.61 -8.07
CA TYR A 152 7.38 -4.57 -6.82
C TYR A 152 8.34 -4.62 -5.62
N ALA A 153 8.05 -3.87 -4.56
CA ALA A 153 8.70 -4.05 -3.26
C ALA A 153 7.73 -3.66 -2.13
N ARG A 154 7.46 -4.54 -1.14
CA ARG A 154 6.56 -4.19 -0.02
C ARG A 154 6.89 -4.95 1.26
N HIS A 155 6.64 -4.29 2.39
CA HIS A 155 6.53 -4.92 3.70
C HIS A 155 5.48 -6.06 3.72
N SER A 156 5.86 -7.19 4.28
CA SER A 156 5.01 -8.37 4.50
C SER A 156 5.44 -9.05 5.80
N GLY A 157 4.69 -8.81 6.88
CA GLY A 157 5.08 -9.24 8.21
C GLY A 157 6.42 -8.64 8.63
N SER A 158 7.41 -9.47 8.93
CA SER A 158 8.78 -9.06 9.33
C SER A 158 9.77 -8.98 8.16
N ASN A 159 9.28 -8.99 6.92
CA ASN A 159 10.09 -9.09 5.70
C ASN A 159 9.67 -8.03 4.66
N VAL A 160 10.54 -7.77 3.68
CA VAL A 160 10.21 -7.15 2.40
C VAL A 160 10.18 -8.23 1.34
N ASN A 161 9.10 -8.28 0.55
CA ASN A 161 9.05 -9.04 -0.69
C ASN A 161 9.44 -8.10 -1.84
N VAL A 162 10.38 -8.51 -2.68
CA VAL A 162 10.87 -7.76 -3.84
C VAL A 162 10.72 -8.63 -5.09
N ARG A 163 10.09 -8.10 -6.14
CA ARG A 163 10.02 -8.73 -7.45
C ARG A 163 10.97 -8.02 -8.41
N MET A 164 11.83 -8.80 -9.05
CA MET A 164 12.88 -8.29 -9.93
C MET A 164 12.84 -8.99 -11.28
N ARG A 165 13.33 -8.32 -12.33
CA ARG A 165 13.56 -8.88 -13.66
C ARG A 165 14.87 -8.38 -14.27
N GLY A 166 15.36 -9.08 -15.29
CA GLY A 166 16.54 -8.71 -16.06
C GLY A 166 17.08 -9.91 -16.83
N ASP A 167 18.37 -9.88 -17.19
CA ASP A 167 19.01 -10.94 -17.97
C ASP A 167 19.07 -12.28 -17.21
N GLY A 168 19.03 -12.21 -15.88
CA GLY A 168 18.89 -13.38 -15.00
C GLY A 168 17.46 -13.94 -14.90
N GLY A 169 16.52 -13.45 -15.71
CA GLY A 169 15.11 -13.82 -15.68
C GLY A 169 14.30 -13.08 -14.61
N GLU A 170 13.10 -13.58 -14.33
CA GLU A 170 12.22 -13.04 -13.28
C GLU A 170 12.49 -13.71 -11.93
N GLN A 171 12.67 -12.90 -10.89
CA GLN A 171 13.02 -13.36 -9.55
C GLN A 171 12.04 -12.82 -8.51
N ASP A 172 11.70 -13.67 -7.55
CA ASP A 172 11.03 -13.29 -6.31
C ASP A 172 12.05 -13.39 -5.18
N CYS A 173 12.21 -12.32 -4.43
CA CYS A 173 13.15 -12.24 -3.32
C CYS A 173 12.47 -11.80 -2.03
N VAL A 174 12.92 -12.36 -0.91
CA VAL A 174 12.46 -11.99 0.43
C VAL A 174 13.66 -11.58 1.27
N ALA A 175 13.60 -10.39 1.88
CA ALA A 175 14.63 -9.86 2.78
C ALA A 175 14.05 -9.55 4.17
N SER A 176 14.76 -9.89 5.24
CA SER A 176 14.27 -9.68 6.62
C SER A 176 14.53 -8.26 7.11
N PHE A 177 13.60 -7.68 7.89
CA PHE A 177 13.83 -6.40 8.59
C PHE A 177 15.02 -6.45 9.55
N ALA A 178 15.19 -7.57 10.26
CA ALA A 178 16.25 -7.73 11.25
C ALA A 178 17.63 -7.85 10.59
N ASN A 179 17.69 -8.43 9.38
CA ASN A 179 18.92 -8.60 8.64
C ASN A 179 18.63 -8.66 7.13
N PRO A 180 18.66 -7.52 6.40
CA PRO A 180 18.41 -7.51 4.97
C PRO A 180 19.35 -8.44 4.19
N GLN A 181 20.60 -8.58 4.65
CA GLN A 181 21.63 -9.39 3.97
C GLN A 181 21.35 -10.90 3.98
N SER A 182 20.41 -11.35 4.81
CA SER A 182 19.90 -12.72 4.77
C SER A 182 18.87 -12.95 3.66
N ALA A 183 18.78 -12.04 2.68
CA ALA A 183 17.86 -12.14 1.56
C ALA A 183 17.98 -13.50 0.84
N VAL A 184 16.84 -14.04 0.44
CA VAL A 184 16.74 -15.25 -0.38
C VAL A 184 16.04 -14.89 -1.67
N SER A 185 16.67 -15.18 -2.80
CA SER A 185 16.13 -14.95 -4.13
C SER A 185 15.91 -16.30 -4.82
N GLN A 186 14.80 -16.42 -5.54
CA GLN A 186 14.44 -17.60 -6.29
C GLN A 186 13.74 -17.23 -7.59
N GLN A 187 13.78 -18.13 -8.56
CA GLN A 187 13.05 -17.99 -9.81
C GLN A 187 11.57 -17.75 -9.50
N ARG A 188 10.98 -16.74 -10.17
CA ARG A 188 9.57 -16.42 -10.00
C ARG A 188 8.69 -17.59 -10.44
N ASN A 189 7.61 -17.81 -9.69
CA ASN A 189 6.50 -18.62 -10.15
C ASN A 189 5.59 -17.76 -11.05
N GLU A 190 5.55 -18.06 -12.34
CA GLU A 190 4.77 -17.31 -13.34
C GLU A 190 3.26 -17.30 -13.06
N ASP A 191 2.74 -18.30 -12.35
CA ASP A 191 1.33 -18.35 -11.94
C ASP A 191 1.03 -17.41 -10.76
N SER A 192 2.06 -16.91 -10.06
CA SER A 192 1.90 -16.05 -8.91
C SER A 192 1.69 -14.60 -9.34
N ARG A 193 0.46 -14.11 -9.20
CA ARG A 193 0.13 -12.69 -9.40
C ARG A 193 0.26 -11.93 -8.08
N VAL A 194 0.98 -10.81 -8.12
CA VAL A 194 1.05 -9.88 -6.99
C VAL A 194 0.29 -8.60 -7.34
N PRO A 195 -0.73 -8.22 -6.56
CA PRO A 195 -1.44 -6.96 -6.72
C PRO A 195 -0.48 -5.77 -6.60
N GLY A 196 -0.58 -4.84 -7.54
CA GLY A 196 0.31 -3.69 -7.60
C GLY A 196 1.70 -4.00 -8.18
N GLU A 197 1.97 -5.21 -8.66
CA GLU A 197 3.15 -5.43 -9.49
C GLU A 197 3.04 -4.62 -10.78
N GLY A 198 4.13 -3.95 -11.16
CA GLY A 198 4.20 -3.19 -12.40
C GLY A 198 3.46 -1.86 -12.38
N VAL A 199 2.82 -1.47 -11.28
CA VAL A 199 2.27 -0.09 -11.14
C VAL A 199 3.39 0.95 -11.16
N ALA A 200 4.57 0.55 -10.68
CA ALA A 200 5.80 1.31 -10.79
C ALA A 200 6.94 0.37 -11.18
N ILE A 201 7.90 0.90 -11.94
CA ILE A 201 9.13 0.21 -12.28
C ILE A 201 10.30 1.08 -11.83
N PHE A 202 11.25 0.47 -11.13
CA PHE A 202 12.50 1.12 -10.75
C PHE A 202 13.68 0.32 -11.29
N VAL A 203 14.62 0.98 -11.94
CA VAL A 203 15.86 0.35 -12.41
C VAL A 203 17.01 0.82 -11.53
N ARG A 204 17.65 -0.13 -10.83
CA ARG A 204 18.73 0.15 -9.90
C ARG A 204 20.06 0.41 -10.61
N ALA A 205 20.71 1.54 -10.32
CA ALA A 205 22.07 1.81 -10.79
C ALA A 205 23.07 0.71 -10.34
N PRO A 206 24.13 0.39 -11.11
CA PRO A 206 24.52 1.00 -12.38
C PRO A 206 23.80 0.38 -13.61
N GLY A 207 22.56 -0.11 -13.49
CA GLY A 207 21.75 -0.47 -14.67
C GLY A 207 21.64 0.67 -15.68
N ALA A 208 21.22 0.40 -16.92
CA ALA A 208 21.01 1.47 -17.89
C ALA A 208 19.75 2.27 -17.57
N GLN A 209 19.73 3.56 -17.92
CA GLN A 209 18.51 4.36 -17.93
C GLN A 209 17.49 3.70 -18.86
N PRO A 210 16.29 3.31 -18.38
CA PRO A 210 15.32 2.57 -19.17
C PRO A 210 14.50 3.45 -20.12
N GLY A 211 14.59 4.78 -20.01
CA GLY A 211 13.86 5.72 -20.86
C GLY A 211 14.23 5.60 -22.33
N GLY A 212 13.33 6.07 -23.20
CA GLY A 212 13.49 5.98 -24.65
C GLY A 212 12.73 7.09 -25.37
N GLU A 213 12.46 6.91 -26.67
CA GLU A 213 11.76 7.92 -27.47
C GLU A 213 10.34 8.24 -26.98
N CYS A 214 9.69 7.27 -26.34
CA CYS A 214 8.28 7.40 -25.95
C CYS A 214 8.08 7.83 -24.49
N TYR A 215 9.02 7.57 -23.59
CA TYR A 215 8.86 7.89 -22.17
C TYR A 215 10.17 8.27 -21.50
N ASP A 216 10.05 9.21 -20.56
CA ASP A 216 11.13 9.60 -19.66
C ASP A 216 11.30 8.58 -18.54
N ALA A 217 12.54 8.44 -18.08
CA ALA A 217 12.85 7.68 -16.87
C ALA A 217 13.57 8.60 -15.88
N PRO A 218 12.83 9.37 -15.06
CA PRO A 218 13.43 10.32 -14.13
C PRO A 218 14.42 9.67 -13.18
N GLU A 219 15.54 10.35 -12.95
CA GLU A 219 16.54 9.91 -11.99
C GLU A 219 15.99 9.94 -10.56
N VAL A 220 16.31 8.89 -9.80
CA VAL A 220 16.16 8.86 -8.35
C VAL A 220 17.54 9.11 -7.75
N ARG A 221 17.64 10.14 -6.92
CA ARG A 221 18.88 10.50 -6.24
C ARG A 221 18.74 10.42 -4.73
N SER A 222 19.83 10.10 -4.04
CA SER A 222 19.91 10.14 -2.59
C SER A 222 19.86 11.59 -2.07
N ALA A 223 19.74 11.76 -0.75
CA ALA A 223 19.85 13.07 -0.12
C ALA A 223 21.23 13.75 -0.35
N SER A 224 22.28 12.97 -0.61
CA SER A 224 23.62 13.48 -0.98
C SER A 224 23.79 13.74 -2.48
N GLY A 225 22.77 13.50 -3.30
CA GLY A 225 22.79 13.69 -4.75
C GLY A 225 23.33 12.50 -5.55
N GLU A 226 23.68 11.39 -4.89
CA GLU A 226 24.13 10.17 -5.56
C GLU A 226 23.01 9.57 -6.40
N LEU A 227 23.33 9.09 -7.60
CA LEU A 227 22.37 8.39 -8.45
C LEU A 227 22.04 7.02 -7.84
N ILE A 228 20.78 6.85 -7.44
CA ILE A 228 20.25 5.58 -6.95
C ILE A 228 19.74 4.74 -8.12
N GLY A 229 19.07 5.36 -9.11
CA GLY A 229 18.55 4.67 -10.28
C GLY A 229 17.55 5.52 -11.04
N TRP A 230 16.60 4.87 -11.71
CA TRP A 230 15.58 5.55 -12.51
C TRP A 230 14.20 4.98 -12.22
N LYS A 231 13.20 5.87 -12.08
CA LYS A 231 11.79 5.46 -12.12
C LYS A 231 11.37 5.40 -13.59
N ALA A 232 10.88 4.25 -14.03
CA ALA A 232 10.24 4.12 -15.34
C ALA A 232 8.73 4.16 -15.12
N ASP A 233 8.05 4.99 -15.91
CA ASP A 233 6.59 4.97 -16.01
C ASP A 233 6.19 3.93 -17.06
N PRO A 234 5.62 2.77 -16.66
CA PRO A 234 5.17 1.76 -17.59
C PRO A 234 3.98 2.20 -18.46
N MET A 235 3.32 3.31 -18.11
CA MET A 235 2.19 3.87 -18.86
C MET A 235 2.57 4.98 -19.84
N GLY A 236 3.87 5.30 -19.97
CA GLY A 236 4.36 6.37 -20.85
C GLY A 236 4.26 6.11 -22.35
N CYS A 237 3.60 5.04 -22.80
CA CYS A 237 3.31 4.74 -24.21
C CYS A 237 1.83 4.42 -24.41
#